data_AF-A0A2E3DQL4-F1
#
_entry.id   AF-A0A2E3DQL4-F1
#
_cell.length_a   1.000
_cell.length_b   1.000
_cell.length_c   1.000
_cell.angle_alpha   90.00
_cell.angle_beta   90.00
_cell.angle_gamma   90.00
#
_symmetry.space_group_name_H-M   'P 1'
#
loop_
_entity.id
_entity.type
_entity.pdbx_description
1 polymer ?
#
loop_
_entity_poly.entity_id
_entity_poly.type
_entity_poly.pdbx_seq_one_letter_code
_entity_poly.pdbx_strand_id
1 'polypeptide(L)'
;AEKSRNELDKLVKQAGQFYQDTADIEGRGRFPGQDKFNRPVTGSTTTYNNDQAGTTLSAQTSASQAHETKILYDLGLLEDKDVDQNNNDDDGNGYTGFDDSPVSTWISVFGEENPDFPAPSGAASAIEDDGDDLADCNTCPRDAEGNAVNTTGAEEWKNLFGGEVVGSQYQDGHFVYQVVAGGGSGSDVYPPVLFVADIENATHFNNVLEP
;
A
#
# COMPACT_ATOMS: atom_id res chain seq x y z
N ALA A 1 10.25 -16.37 -9.38
CA ALA A 1 9.78 -15.62 -10.56
C ALA A 1 8.32 -15.93 -10.90
N GLU A 2 7.98 -16.98 -11.69
CA GLU A 2 6.57 -17.19 -12.12
C GLU A 2 5.61 -17.49 -10.96
N LYS A 3 6.06 -18.24 -9.96
CA LYS A 3 5.28 -18.49 -8.74
C LYS A 3 5.01 -17.21 -7.94
N SER A 4 6.01 -16.37 -7.70
CA SER A 4 5.82 -15.08 -6.99
C SER A 4 4.83 -14.16 -7.72
N ARG A 5 4.87 -14.12 -9.07
CA ARG A 5 3.85 -13.40 -9.85
C ARG A 5 2.43 -13.95 -9.63
N ASN A 6 2.28 -15.27 -9.60
CA ASN A 6 0.98 -15.89 -9.35
C ASN A 6 0.45 -15.58 -7.94
N GLU A 7 1.33 -15.46 -6.94
CA GLU A 7 0.92 -15.06 -5.58
C GLU A 7 0.55 -13.56 -5.51
N LEU A 8 1.32 -12.67 -6.16
CA LEU A 8 0.94 -11.25 -6.31
C LEU A 8 -0.43 -11.08 -6.99
N ASP A 9 -0.71 -11.87 -8.03
CA ASP A 9 -2.02 -11.88 -8.69
C ASP A 9 -3.14 -12.35 -7.77
N LYS A 10 -2.86 -13.24 -6.81
CA LYS A 10 -3.86 -13.64 -5.79
C LYS A 10 -4.10 -12.50 -4.82
N LEU A 11 -3.05 -11.80 -4.37
CA LEU A 11 -3.18 -10.62 -3.51
C LEU A 11 -4.10 -9.58 -4.15
N VAL A 12 -3.84 -9.22 -5.41
CA VAL A 12 -4.68 -8.27 -6.16
C VAL A 12 -6.12 -8.75 -6.29
N LYS A 13 -6.35 -10.03 -6.57
CA LYS A 13 -7.72 -10.58 -6.66
C LYS A 13 -8.47 -10.50 -5.34
N GLN A 14 -7.82 -10.86 -4.23
CA GLN A 14 -8.44 -10.79 -2.91
C GLN A 14 -8.72 -9.33 -2.52
N ALA A 15 -7.78 -8.43 -2.77
CA ALA A 15 -7.97 -6.99 -2.54
C ALA A 15 -9.08 -6.39 -3.41
N GLY A 16 -9.24 -6.87 -4.65
CA GLY A 16 -10.35 -6.47 -5.51
C GLY A 16 -11.71 -6.89 -4.96
N GLN A 17 -11.83 -8.12 -4.44
CA GLN A 17 -13.07 -8.53 -3.77
C GLN A 17 -13.33 -7.71 -2.51
N PHE A 18 -12.31 -7.50 -1.68
CA PHE A 18 -12.38 -6.66 -0.49
C PHE A 18 -12.85 -5.23 -0.79
N TYR A 19 -12.33 -4.64 -1.88
CA TYR A 19 -12.75 -3.32 -2.33
C TYR A 19 -14.25 -3.27 -2.67
N GLN A 20 -14.77 -4.29 -3.36
CA GLN A 20 -16.20 -4.34 -3.70
C GLN A 20 -17.06 -4.54 -2.44
N ASP A 21 -16.64 -5.44 -1.54
CA ASP A 21 -17.36 -5.71 -0.30
C ASP A 21 -17.41 -4.45 0.60
N THR A 22 -16.29 -3.74 0.73
CA THR A 22 -16.22 -2.48 1.47
C THR A 22 -16.98 -1.36 0.77
N ALA A 23 -17.01 -1.33 -0.57
CA ALA A 23 -17.84 -0.37 -1.31
C ALA A 23 -19.34 -0.57 -1.01
N ASP A 24 -19.79 -1.81 -0.91
CA ASP A 24 -21.19 -2.14 -0.63
C ASP A 24 -21.59 -1.82 0.82
N ILE A 25 -20.72 -2.10 1.80
CA ILE A 25 -21.05 -1.94 3.22
C ILE A 25 -20.69 -0.56 3.79
N GLU A 26 -19.62 0.07 3.31
CA GLU A 26 -19.10 1.37 3.79
C GLU A 26 -19.49 2.53 2.85
N GLY A 27 -20.08 2.22 1.69
CA GLY A 27 -20.51 3.16 0.67
C GLY A 27 -19.40 3.62 -0.28
N ARG A 28 -18.13 3.36 0.05
CA ARG A 28 -16.95 3.59 -0.79
C ARG A 28 -15.92 2.51 -0.53
N GLY A 29 -15.40 1.92 -1.61
CA GLY A 29 -14.42 0.85 -1.49
C GLY A 29 -13.10 1.36 -0.94
N ARG A 30 -12.51 0.55 -0.08
CA ARG A 30 -11.16 0.72 0.48
C ARG A 30 -10.36 -0.55 0.29
N PHE A 31 -9.05 -0.47 0.50
CA PHE A 31 -8.15 -1.63 0.44
C PHE A 31 -7.74 -2.10 1.84
N PRO A 32 -7.20 -3.33 1.97
CA PRO A 32 -6.70 -3.81 3.25
C PRO A 32 -5.66 -2.85 3.86
N GLY A 33 -5.65 -2.68 5.18
CA GLY A 33 -4.78 -1.74 5.88
C GLY A 33 -5.29 -0.30 5.87
N GLN A 34 -6.24 0.01 5.00
CA GLN A 34 -6.75 1.35 4.86
C GLN A 34 -7.85 1.59 5.89
N ASP A 35 -7.66 2.53 6.81
CA ASP A 35 -8.71 2.88 7.79
C ASP A 35 -10.00 3.42 7.13
N LYS A 36 -9.85 4.07 5.97
CA LYS A 36 -10.94 4.66 5.18
C LYS A 36 -10.46 4.97 3.76
N PHE A 37 -11.35 4.94 2.76
CA PHE A 37 -11.02 5.14 1.34
C PHE A 37 -10.14 6.37 1.00
N ASN A 38 -10.18 7.43 1.82
CA ASN A 38 -9.44 8.68 1.65
C ASN A 38 -8.27 8.85 2.65
N ARG A 39 -7.83 7.78 3.31
CA ARG A 39 -6.60 7.72 4.10
C ARG A 39 -5.60 6.81 3.39
N PRO A 40 -4.32 7.16 3.22
CA PRO A 40 -3.37 6.29 2.53
C PRO A 40 -2.92 5.13 3.42
N VAL A 41 -2.34 4.10 2.80
CA VAL A 41 -1.52 3.10 3.50
C VAL A 41 -0.09 3.26 3.01
N THR A 42 0.81 3.64 3.90
CA THR A 42 2.20 4.00 3.61
C THR A 42 3.01 3.96 4.89
N GLY A 43 4.30 3.68 4.78
CA GLY A 43 5.22 3.81 5.92
C GLY A 43 5.60 5.27 6.22
N SER A 44 6.50 5.44 7.18
CA SER A 44 6.83 6.70 7.85
C SER A 44 7.35 7.83 6.95
N THR A 45 7.90 7.53 5.77
CA THR A 45 8.46 8.51 4.82
C THR A 45 7.42 9.28 4.00
N THR A 46 6.16 8.82 3.98
CA THR A 46 5.06 9.55 3.37
C THR A 46 3.93 9.69 4.36
N THR A 47 3.61 10.94 4.71
CA THR A 47 2.49 11.23 5.61
C THR A 47 1.58 12.24 4.95
N TYR A 48 0.37 11.80 4.62
CA TYR A 48 -0.73 12.67 4.24
C TYR A 48 -2.04 11.97 4.58
N ASN A 49 -3.13 12.71 4.48
CA ASN A 49 -4.47 12.18 4.59
C ASN A 49 -5.36 13.10 3.72
N ASN A 50 -6.43 12.56 3.13
CA ASN A 50 -7.41 13.33 2.35
C ASN A 50 -8.73 13.52 3.13
N ASP A 51 -8.79 13.12 4.39
CA ASP A 51 -9.96 13.16 5.30
C ASP A 51 -10.00 14.40 6.21
N GLN A 52 -9.02 15.31 6.13
CA GLN A 52 -9.03 16.51 6.95
C GLN A 52 -10.13 17.48 6.51
N ALA A 53 -10.81 18.05 7.50
CA ALA A 53 -11.85 19.04 7.27
C ALA A 53 -11.30 20.26 6.52
N GLY A 54 -11.98 20.63 5.43
CA GLY A 54 -11.63 21.81 4.62
C GLY A 54 -10.56 21.56 3.55
N THR A 55 -10.05 20.34 3.40
CA THR A 55 -9.17 19.98 2.28
C THR A 55 -9.95 20.07 0.97
N THR A 56 -9.40 20.77 -0.01
CA THR A 56 -10.01 20.93 -1.34
C THR A 56 -9.73 19.72 -2.22
N LEU A 57 -10.57 19.47 -3.22
CA LEU A 57 -10.33 18.41 -4.21
C LEU A 57 -8.93 18.53 -4.84
N SER A 58 -8.53 19.75 -5.22
CA SER A 58 -7.18 19.99 -5.77
C SER A 58 -6.06 19.60 -4.82
N ALA A 59 -6.20 19.86 -3.51
CA ALA A 59 -5.22 19.49 -2.51
C ALA A 59 -5.17 17.97 -2.28
N GLN A 60 -6.34 17.31 -2.24
CA GLN A 60 -6.43 15.85 -2.13
C GLN A 60 -5.75 15.18 -3.33
N THR A 61 -6.09 15.61 -4.55
CA THR A 61 -5.50 15.07 -5.78
C THR A 61 -4.00 15.30 -5.83
N SER A 62 -3.51 16.48 -5.42
CA SER A 62 -2.07 16.77 -5.41
C SER A 62 -1.31 15.88 -4.41
N ALA A 63 -1.91 15.62 -3.24
CA ALA A 63 -1.30 14.75 -2.23
C ALA A 63 -1.27 13.28 -2.69
N SER A 64 -2.37 12.78 -3.27
CA SER A 64 -2.44 11.44 -3.86
C SER A 64 -1.39 11.28 -4.98
N GLN A 65 -1.27 12.24 -5.90
CA GLN A 65 -0.29 12.21 -6.98
C GLN A 65 1.16 12.24 -6.48
N ALA A 66 1.44 13.01 -5.42
CA ALA A 66 2.78 13.06 -4.83
C ALA A 66 3.16 11.70 -4.21
N HIS A 67 2.20 11.01 -3.57
CA HIS A 67 2.41 9.65 -3.07
C HIS A 67 2.65 8.67 -4.22
N GLU A 68 1.76 8.66 -5.20
CA GLU A 68 1.86 7.77 -6.38
C GLU A 68 3.20 7.95 -7.11
N THR A 69 3.66 9.19 -7.28
CA THR A 69 4.93 9.49 -7.94
C THR A 69 6.12 8.79 -7.25
N LYS A 70 6.16 8.77 -5.90
CA LYS A 70 7.21 8.06 -5.16
C LYS A 70 7.18 6.56 -5.41
N ILE A 71 5.96 5.98 -5.41
CA ILE A 71 5.77 4.55 -5.71
C ILE A 71 6.27 4.25 -7.13
N LEU A 72 5.92 5.09 -8.11
CA LEU A 72 6.33 4.88 -9.49
C LEU A 72 7.86 5.02 -9.69
N TYR A 73 8.54 5.86 -8.90
CA TYR A 73 10.01 5.86 -8.86
C TYR A 73 10.56 4.53 -8.33
N ASP A 74 10.03 4.03 -7.21
CA ASP A 74 10.43 2.74 -6.65
C ASP A 74 10.16 1.57 -7.61
N LEU A 75 9.09 1.64 -8.40
CA LEU A 75 8.79 0.62 -9.40
C LEU A 75 9.61 0.75 -10.69
N GLY A 76 10.49 1.76 -10.81
CA GLY A 76 11.27 2.03 -12.01
C GLY A 76 10.41 2.45 -13.21
N LEU A 77 9.19 2.95 -12.94
CA LEU A 77 8.21 3.37 -13.96
C LEU A 77 8.30 4.86 -14.29
N LEU A 78 9.02 5.63 -13.48
CA LEU A 78 9.42 7.00 -13.77
C LEU A 78 10.94 7.10 -13.75
N GLU A 79 11.50 7.77 -14.75
CA GLU A 79 12.90 8.19 -14.71
C GLU A 79 13.01 9.29 -13.65
N ASP A 80 13.96 9.15 -12.72
CA ASP A 80 14.29 10.22 -11.78
C ASP A 80 14.60 11.48 -12.59
N LYS A 81 13.69 12.46 -12.51
CA LYS A 81 13.97 13.81 -12.94
C LYS A 81 14.48 14.52 -11.73
N ASP A 82 15.75 14.26 -11.46
CA ASP A 82 16.62 15.08 -10.66
C ASP A 82 16.16 16.55 -10.70
N VAL A 83 15.59 17.01 -9.59
CA VAL A 83 15.21 18.41 -9.38
C VAL A 83 16.47 19.27 -9.20
N ASP A 84 17.66 18.65 -9.12
CA ASP A 84 18.97 19.22 -8.85
C ASP A 84 20.04 18.82 -9.90
N GLN A 85 19.80 18.84 -11.21
CA GLN A 85 20.80 18.81 -12.33
C GLN A 85 22.25 18.25 -12.08
N ASN A 86 22.43 17.21 -11.28
CA ASN A 86 23.67 16.66 -10.78
C ASN A 86 23.57 15.18 -11.11
N ASN A 87 24.16 14.82 -12.26
CA ASN A 87 24.26 13.47 -12.82
C ASN A 87 25.06 12.49 -11.92
N ASN A 88 24.66 12.32 -10.66
CA ASN A 88 25.16 11.35 -9.70
C ASN A 88 23.99 10.63 -9.02
N ASP A 89 22.84 10.50 -9.69
CA ASP A 89 21.76 9.63 -9.20
C ASP A 89 22.13 8.17 -9.45
N ASP A 90 22.52 7.49 -8.38
CA ASP A 90 22.42 6.03 -8.26
C ASP A 90 20.92 5.61 -8.09
N ASP A 91 20.00 6.57 -8.04
CA ASP A 91 18.56 6.45 -7.73
C ASP A 91 17.72 6.00 -8.95
N GLY A 92 18.33 5.89 -10.13
CA GLY A 92 17.63 5.64 -11.40
C GLY A 92 17.23 4.19 -11.70
N ASN A 93 17.50 3.23 -10.80
CA ASN A 93 17.21 1.81 -11.07
C ASN A 93 15.92 1.31 -10.42
N GLY A 94 15.27 2.09 -9.54
CA GLY A 94 14.13 1.66 -8.73
C GLY A 94 14.52 0.68 -7.61
N TYR A 95 13.52 0.12 -6.94
CA TYR A 95 13.66 -0.85 -5.85
C TYR A 95 13.89 -2.24 -6.43
N THR A 96 15.15 -2.62 -6.63
CA THR A 96 15.57 -3.78 -7.43
C THR A 96 16.11 -4.96 -6.62
N GLY A 97 16.38 -4.77 -5.33
CA GLY A 97 16.79 -5.77 -4.38
C GLY A 97 16.29 -5.46 -2.97
N PHE A 98 16.19 -6.48 -2.12
CA PHE A 98 15.61 -6.35 -0.77
C PHE A 98 16.43 -5.46 0.19
N ASP A 99 17.70 -5.21 -0.14
CA ASP A 99 18.63 -4.38 0.63
C ASP A 99 18.81 -2.96 0.03
N ASP A 100 18.06 -2.63 -1.02
CA ASP A 100 18.01 -1.29 -1.58
C ASP A 100 17.26 -0.32 -0.64
N SER A 101 17.45 0.99 -0.88
CA SER A 101 16.76 2.06 -0.15
C SER A 101 15.73 2.74 -1.06
N PRO A 102 14.46 2.29 -1.08
CA PRO A 102 13.42 2.92 -1.87
C PRO A 102 13.12 4.36 -1.40
N VAL A 103 12.55 5.16 -2.31
CA VAL A 103 12.07 6.53 -2.09
C VAL A 103 10.91 6.56 -1.08
N SER A 104 10.06 5.52 -1.08
CA SER A 104 8.97 5.36 -0.13
C SER A 104 9.16 4.13 0.74
N THR A 105 8.64 4.20 1.98
CA THR A 105 8.64 3.08 2.90
C THR A 105 7.40 2.23 2.63
N TRP A 106 7.63 0.98 2.27
CA TRP A 106 6.60 0.05 1.89
C TRP A 106 5.99 -0.66 3.10
N ILE A 107 4.74 -1.10 3.00
CA ILE A 107 4.08 -1.81 4.08
C ILE A 107 4.12 -3.32 3.84
N SER A 108 4.52 -4.08 4.85
CA SER A 108 4.50 -5.54 4.87
C SER A 108 3.07 -6.10 4.80
N VAL A 109 2.81 -7.05 3.89
CA VAL A 109 1.47 -7.64 3.70
C VAL A 109 1.01 -8.48 4.90
N PHE A 110 1.91 -9.29 5.49
CA PHE A 110 1.56 -10.25 6.56
C PHE A 110 2.33 -10.05 7.87
N GLY A 111 3.03 -8.92 8.04
CA GLY A 111 3.88 -8.66 9.20
C GLY A 111 5.36 -8.91 8.90
N GLU A 112 6.25 -7.99 9.28
CA GLU A 112 7.71 -8.15 9.14
C GLU A 112 8.23 -9.32 9.98
N GLU A 113 7.66 -9.50 11.17
CA GLU A 113 8.04 -10.56 12.13
C GLU A 113 7.22 -11.86 11.96
N ASN A 114 6.52 -12.02 10.84
CA ASN A 114 5.70 -13.21 10.61
C ASN A 114 6.57 -14.49 10.65
N PRO A 115 6.25 -15.51 11.47
CA PRO A 115 7.11 -16.68 11.63
C PRO A 115 7.18 -17.58 10.39
N ASP A 116 6.16 -17.57 9.53
CA ASP A 116 6.12 -18.39 8.32
C ASP A 116 6.91 -17.75 7.18
N PHE A 117 6.85 -16.42 7.09
CA PHE A 117 7.53 -15.61 6.06
C PHE A 117 8.07 -14.31 6.66
N PRO A 118 9.15 -14.39 7.46
CA PRO A 118 9.75 -13.20 8.05
C PRO A 118 10.42 -12.35 6.97
N ALA A 119 10.41 -11.04 7.16
CA ALA A 119 11.15 -10.14 6.29
C ALA A 119 12.66 -10.47 6.31
N PRO A 120 13.36 -10.33 5.16
CA PRO A 120 14.78 -10.62 5.08
C PRO A 120 15.61 -9.63 5.90
N SER A 121 16.72 -10.13 6.46
CA SER A 121 17.64 -9.30 7.24
C SER A 121 18.30 -8.25 6.33
N GLY A 122 18.01 -6.98 6.58
CA GLY A 122 18.49 -5.85 5.78
C GLY A 122 17.38 -4.98 5.21
N ALA A 123 16.17 -5.53 5.03
CA ALA A 123 15.03 -4.80 4.47
C ALA A 123 14.33 -3.85 5.46
N ALA A 124 14.62 -3.94 6.77
CA ALA A 124 13.88 -3.26 7.83
C ALA A 124 13.91 -1.72 7.80
N SER A 125 14.75 -1.10 6.96
CA SER A 125 14.70 0.36 6.72
C SER A 125 13.80 0.75 5.54
N ALA A 126 13.46 -0.21 4.67
CA ALA A 126 12.69 -0.02 3.45
C ALA A 126 11.22 -0.44 3.61
N ILE A 127 10.93 -1.26 4.63
CA ILE A 127 9.60 -1.78 4.91
C ILE A 127 9.22 -1.50 6.38
N GLU A 128 7.91 -1.40 6.63
CA GLU A 128 7.31 -1.26 7.96
C GLU A 128 6.02 -2.11 8.04
N ASP A 129 5.57 -2.44 9.24
CA ASP A 129 4.21 -2.92 9.47
C ASP A 129 3.20 -1.77 9.54
N ASP A 130 2.04 -1.97 8.90
CA ASP A 130 0.91 -1.07 9.06
C ASP A 130 0.39 -1.09 10.50
N GLY A 131 -0.07 0.06 10.98
CA GLY A 131 -0.70 0.19 12.28
C GLY A 131 -2.12 0.72 12.12
N ASP A 132 -3.02 0.23 12.95
CA ASP A 132 -4.38 0.76 13.03
C ASP A 132 -4.38 2.13 13.71
N ASP A 133 -4.73 3.18 12.96
CA ASP A 133 -4.94 4.51 13.50
C ASP A 133 -6.35 4.58 14.10
N LEU A 134 -6.51 3.93 15.26
CA LEU A 134 -7.72 3.86 16.10
C LEU A 134 -8.28 5.23 16.53
N ALA A 135 -7.64 6.33 16.12
CA ALA A 135 -8.18 7.67 16.23
C ALA A 135 -9.54 7.72 15.53
N ASP A 136 -10.57 8.00 16.32
CA ASP A 136 -11.98 7.99 15.97
C ASP A 136 -12.27 8.88 14.73
N CYS A 137 -12.09 8.31 13.54
CA CYS A 137 -12.34 9.02 12.29
C CYS A 137 -13.86 9.18 12.02
N ASN A 138 -14.70 8.87 13.01
CA ASN A 138 -16.17 8.96 13.07
C ASN A 138 -16.93 8.20 11.97
N THR A 139 -16.23 7.79 10.92
CA THR A 139 -16.72 7.19 9.67
C THR A 139 -15.84 6.02 9.22
N CYS A 140 -14.88 5.63 10.07
CA CYS A 140 -14.09 4.41 9.90
C CYS A 140 -14.99 3.18 10.13
N PRO A 141 -14.62 2.01 9.61
CA PRO A 141 -15.39 0.78 9.76
C PRO A 141 -15.74 0.51 11.23
N ARG A 142 -17.01 0.20 11.48
CA ARG A 142 -17.53 -0.18 12.80
C ARG A 142 -18.22 -1.53 12.72
N ASP A 143 -18.11 -2.32 13.79
CA ASP A 143 -18.86 -3.57 13.92
C ASP A 143 -20.37 -3.31 14.13
N ALA A 144 -21.16 -4.39 14.23
CA ALA A 144 -22.61 -4.28 14.42
C ALA A 144 -22.99 -3.61 15.76
N GLU A 145 -22.08 -3.65 16.74
CA GLU A 145 -22.21 -3.04 18.06
C GLU A 145 -21.70 -1.58 18.10
N GLY A 146 -21.11 -1.09 17.01
CA GLY A 146 -20.58 0.27 16.87
C GLY A 146 -19.14 0.45 17.36
N ASN A 147 -18.41 -0.62 17.68
CA ASN A 147 -16.99 -0.56 18.05
C ASN A 147 -16.12 -0.42 16.80
N ALA A 148 -14.92 0.15 16.96
CA ALA A 148 -13.95 0.24 15.86
C ALA A 148 -13.55 -1.17 15.42
N VAL A 149 -13.54 -1.41 14.11
CA VAL A 149 -12.98 -2.63 13.53
C VAL A 149 -11.47 -2.43 13.39
N ASN A 150 -10.70 -3.46 13.71
CA ASN A 150 -9.26 -3.44 13.49
C ASN A 150 -8.97 -3.42 11.99
N THR A 151 -8.36 -2.33 11.51
CA THR A 151 -7.99 -2.12 10.11
C THR A 151 -6.52 -2.37 9.83
N THR A 152 -5.76 -2.91 10.80
CA THR A 152 -4.34 -3.25 10.60
C THR A 152 -4.16 -4.16 9.39
N GLY A 153 -3.29 -3.74 8.47
CA GLY A 153 -3.04 -4.41 7.20
C GLY A 153 -2.78 -5.92 7.34
N ALA A 154 -1.86 -6.32 8.21
CA ALA A 154 -1.49 -7.72 8.40
C ALA A 154 -2.70 -8.61 8.78
N GLU A 155 -3.63 -8.07 9.59
CA GLU A 155 -4.82 -8.80 10.02
C GLU A 155 -5.88 -8.87 8.92
N GLU A 156 -6.13 -7.77 8.20
CA GLU A 156 -7.08 -7.76 7.08
C GLU A 156 -6.60 -8.66 5.93
N TRP A 157 -5.31 -8.60 5.58
CA TRP A 157 -4.70 -9.50 4.61
C TRP A 157 -4.82 -10.95 5.05
N LYS A 158 -4.48 -11.28 6.29
CA LYS A 158 -4.59 -12.66 6.80
C LYS A 158 -6.03 -13.18 6.76
N ASN A 159 -7.01 -12.34 7.08
CA ASN A 159 -8.42 -12.70 7.01
C ASN A 159 -8.87 -13.01 5.57
N LEU A 160 -8.39 -12.26 4.58
CA LEU A 160 -8.67 -12.51 3.16
C LEU A 160 -8.14 -13.87 2.67
N PHE A 161 -7.09 -14.38 3.29
CA PHE A 161 -6.52 -15.70 2.99
C PHE A 161 -7.04 -16.79 3.92
N GLY A 162 -8.14 -16.55 4.65
CA GLY A 162 -8.78 -17.54 5.50
C GLY A 162 -7.96 -17.92 6.73
N GLY A 163 -7.09 -17.01 7.20
CA GLY A 163 -6.18 -17.25 8.32
C GLY A 163 -4.81 -17.76 7.92
N GLU A 164 -4.61 -18.11 6.65
CA GLU A 164 -3.33 -18.55 6.09
C GLU A 164 -2.52 -17.35 5.58
N VAL A 165 -1.20 -17.53 5.47
CA VAL A 165 -0.30 -16.52 4.90
C VAL A 165 0.36 -17.05 3.64
N VAL A 166 0.58 -16.17 2.68
CA VAL A 166 1.32 -16.49 1.44
C VAL A 166 2.57 -15.61 1.39
N GLY A 167 3.73 -16.22 1.16
CA GLY A 167 4.99 -15.49 1.02
C GLY A 167 5.61 -15.67 -0.35
N SER A 168 6.58 -14.80 -0.65
CA SER A 168 7.32 -14.92 -1.90
C SER A 168 8.01 -16.28 -1.98
N GLN A 169 8.03 -16.83 -3.19
CA GLN A 169 8.73 -18.06 -3.51
C GLN A 169 10.04 -17.78 -4.26
N TYR A 170 10.51 -16.52 -4.24
CA TYR A 170 11.68 -16.07 -4.95
C TYR A 170 12.72 -15.51 -3.97
N GLN A 171 13.82 -16.25 -3.82
CA GLN A 171 14.96 -15.91 -2.96
C GLN A 171 14.53 -15.46 -1.55
N ASP A 172 14.91 -14.24 -1.19
CA ASP A 172 14.65 -13.58 0.09
C ASP A 172 13.47 -12.59 -0.01
N GLY A 173 12.55 -12.84 -0.95
CA GLY A 173 11.43 -11.95 -1.24
C GLY A 173 10.40 -11.85 -0.12
N HIS A 174 9.80 -10.67 -0.02
CA HIS A 174 8.77 -10.33 0.96
C HIS A 174 7.69 -9.52 0.25
N PHE A 175 6.42 -9.86 0.47
CA PHE A 175 5.34 -9.13 -0.16
C PHE A 175 5.04 -7.85 0.61
N VAL A 176 5.00 -6.76 -0.14
CA VAL A 176 4.70 -5.43 0.36
C VAL A 176 3.61 -4.77 -0.46
N TYR A 177 3.00 -3.73 0.10
CA TYR A 177 1.98 -2.95 -0.57
C TYR A 177 1.99 -1.49 -0.11
N GLN A 178 1.37 -0.63 -0.91
CA GLN A 178 1.03 0.75 -0.57
C GLN A 178 -0.33 1.09 -1.17
N VAL A 179 -1.08 1.96 -0.50
CA VAL A 179 -2.38 2.44 -0.98
C VAL A 179 -2.34 3.95 -1.13
N VAL A 180 -2.53 4.43 -2.36
CA VAL A 180 -2.77 5.84 -2.64
C VAL A 180 -4.22 6.16 -2.26
N ALA A 181 -4.40 7.16 -1.39
CA ALA A 181 -5.71 7.54 -0.91
C ALA A 181 -6.60 8.05 -2.04
N GLY A 182 -7.86 7.64 -2.04
CA GLY A 182 -8.90 8.26 -2.84
C GLY A 182 -9.29 9.63 -2.30
N GLY A 183 -10.35 10.20 -2.84
CA GLY A 183 -10.81 11.50 -2.38
C GLY A 183 -12.01 12.05 -3.12
N GLY A 184 -12.23 13.34 -2.91
CA GLY A 184 -13.34 14.09 -3.48
C GLY A 184 -14.65 13.96 -2.72
N SER A 185 -15.68 14.66 -3.21
CA SER A 185 -17.01 14.69 -2.62
C SER A 185 -18.07 15.03 -3.68
N GLY A 186 -19.33 14.67 -3.42
CA GLY A 186 -20.41 14.90 -4.39
C GLY A 186 -20.19 14.10 -5.67
N SER A 187 -20.17 14.77 -6.83
CA SER A 187 -19.91 14.14 -8.14
C SER A 187 -18.43 14.02 -8.47
N ASP A 188 -17.56 14.76 -7.79
CA ASP A 188 -16.15 14.87 -8.14
C ASP A 188 -15.34 14.00 -7.18
N VAL A 189 -15.23 12.72 -7.51
CA VAL A 189 -14.75 11.66 -6.62
C VAL A 189 -13.81 10.72 -7.37
N TYR A 190 -12.80 10.19 -6.69
CA TYR A 190 -11.88 9.22 -7.26
C TYR A 190 -11.55 8.11 -6.24
N PRO A 191 -11.39 6.85 -6.69
CA PRO A 191 -11.12 5.72 -5.81
C PRO A 191 -9.67 5.73 -5.32
N PRO A 192 -9.36 5.02 -4.22
CA PRO A 192 -7.98 4.68 -3.88
C PRO A 192 -7.35 3.74 -4.93
N VAL A 193 -6.02 3.66 -4.94
CA VAL A 193 -5.24 2.77 -5.82
C VAL A 193 -4.30 1.91 -4.99
N LEU A 194 -4.29 0.60 -5.23
CA LEU A 194 -3.42 -0.35 -4.54
C LEU A 194 -2.23 -0.71 -5.43
N PHE A 195 -1.03 -0.65 -4.86
CA PHE A 195 0.20 -1.19 -5.43
C PHE A 195 0.68 -2.33 -4.54
N VAL A 196 1.00 -3.48 -5.12
CA VAL A 196 1.64 -4.61 -4.43
C VAL A 196 2.96 -4.93 -5.13
N ALA A 197 3.96 -5.35 -4.37
CA ALA A 197 5.26 -5.71 -4.89
C ALA A 197 5.95 -6.81 -4.08
N ASP A 198 6.98 -7.40 -4.67
CA ASP A 198 7.94 -8.28 -4.01
C ASP A 198 9.29 -7.56 -3.91
N ILE A 199 9.77 -7.33 -2.70
CA ILE A 199 10.96 -6.49 -2.45
C ILE A 199 12.25 -7.07 -3.03
N GLU A 200 12.27 -8.37 -3.35
CA GLU A 200 13.42 -8.96 -4.02
C GLU A 200 13.67 -8.32 -5.40
N ASN A 201 12.63 -7.82 -6.07
CA ASN A 201 12.74 -6.93 -7.21
C ASN A 201 11.39 -6.27 -7.53
N ALA A 202 11.07 -5.16 -6.87
CA ALA A 202 9.77 -4.50 -7.02
C ALA A 202 9.56 -3.98 -8.44
N THR A 203 10.61 -3.58 -9.15
CA THR A 203 10.52 -3.13 -10.55
C THR A 203 9.99 -4.21 -11.52
N HIS A 204 10.30 -5.49 -11.25
CA HIS A 204 9.88 -6.62 -12.10
C HIS A 204 8.73 -7.45 -11.52
N PHE A 205 8.51 -7.37 -10.21
CA PHE A 205 7.49 -8.11 -9.48
C PHE A 205 6.59 -7.14 -8.71
N ASN A 206 5.75 -6.46 -9.46
CA ASN A 206 4.68 -5.61 -8.93
C ASN A 206 3.36 -5.87 -9.65
N ASN A 207 2.27 -5.41 -9.05
CA ASN A 207 0.96 -5.34 -9.67
C ASN A 207 0.18 -4.16 -9.09
N VAL A 208 -0.75 -3.60 -9.88
CA VAL A 208 -1.55 -2.43 -9.52
C VAL A 208 -3.03 -2.74 -9.68
N LEU A 209 -3.85 -2.20 -8.79
CA LEU A 209 -5.30 -2.29 -8.85
C LEU A 209 -5.93 -0.90 -8.75
N GLU A 210 -6.51 -0.48 -9.87
CA GLU A 210 -7.33 0.73 -10.02
C GLU A 210 -8.79 0.30 -10.28
N PRO A 211 -9.71 0.53 -9.32
CA PRO A 211 -11.12 0.14 -9.42
C PRO A 211 -11.96 0.91 -10.45
#